data_AF-A0A9E0X4A4-F1
#
_entry.id   AF-A0A9E0X4A4-F1
#
_cell.length_a   1.000
_cell.length_b   1.000
_cell.length_c   1.000
_cell.angle_alpha   90.00
_cell.angle_beta   90.00
_cell.angle_gamma   90.00
#
_symmetry.space_group_name_H-M   'P 1'
#
loop_
_entity.id
_entity.type
_entity.pdbx_description
1 polymer ?
#
loop_
_entity_poly.entity_id
_entity_poly.type
_entity_poly.pdbx_seq_one_letter_code
_entity_poly.pdbx_strand_id
1 'polypeptide(L)'
;MKVIPTLSVLALVFGTGMSMAHAAPAAAQPIVKTTCQDYMALDETMKPKFIYYALGHGSKGKRDAILDIEGTETIKPELDEFCKVNLTKSAYDHVMQSSMASEKGKVKAKK
;
A
#
# COMPACT_ATOMS: atom_id res chain seq x y z
N MET A 1 9.62 -67.74 -13.06
CA MET A 1 10.54 -66.64 -12.68
C MET A 1 9.67 -65.44 -12.34
N LYS A 2 9.81 -64.67 -11.26
CA LYS A 2 10.62 -64.67 -10.04
C LYS A 2 9.91 -63.58 -9.21
N VAL A 3 9.46 -63.91 -8.01
CA VAL A 3 8.92 -62.96 -7.03
C VAL A 3 9.97 -61.87 -6.70
N ILE A 4 9.54 -60.66 -6.33
CA ILE A 4 9.95 -59.98 -5.08
C ILE A 4 8.92 -58.89 -4.72
N PRO A 5 8.50 -58.78 -3.44
CA PRO A 5 7.45 -57.89 -2.94
C PRO A 5 8.01 -56.74 -2.07
N THR A 6 7.08 -56.01 -1.42
CA THR A 6 7.24 -55.03 -0.31
C THR A 6 7.92 -53.70 -0.68
N LEU A 7 7.59 -52.51 -0.14
CA LEU A 7 7.25 -52.13 1.23
C LEU A 7 6.75 -50.65 1.20
N SER A 8 5.79 -50.31 2.07
CA SER A 8 5.50 -48.99 2.67
C SER A 8 5.86 -47.68 1.93
N VAL A 9 4.86 -46.81 1.73
CA VAL A 9 4.77 -45.55 2.51
C VAL A 9 3.29 -45.22 2.75
N LEU A 10 2.98 -45.05 4.03
CA LEU A 10 1.76 -44.54 4.61
C LEU A 10 1.57 -43.07 4.17
N ALA A 11 0.63 -42.80 3.27
CA ALA A 11 0.29 -41.42 2.89
C ALA A 11 -0.58 -40.76 3.98
N LEU A 12 0.08 -40.26 5.03
CA LEU A 12 -0.48 -39.24 5.91
C LEU A 12 -0.19 -37.87 5.29
N VAL A 13 -1.16 -37.32 4.58
CA VAL A 13 -1.18 -35.87 4.29
C VAL A 13 -2.38 -35.28 5.02
N PHE A 14 -2.17 -35.01 6.31
CA PHE A 14 -2.87 -33.93 6.99
C PHE A 14 -2.30 -32.61 6.46
N GLY A 15 -2.97 -32.02 5.48
CA GLY A 15 -2.76 -30.66 5.02
C GLY A 15 -3.97 -29.81 5.38
N THR A 16 -4.09 -29.48 6.66
CA THR A 16 -5.02 -28.48 7.17
C THR A 16 -4.79 -27.14 6.49
N GLY A 17 -5.87 -26.52 6.01
CA GLY A 17 -5.95 -25.07 5.82
C GLY A 17 -5.41 -24.54 4.50
N MET A 18 -6.20 -24.65 3.43
CA MET A 18 -6.33 -23.49 2.55
C MET A 18 -6.90 -22.36 3.43
N SER A 19 -6.03 -21.51 3.95
CA SER A 19 -6.41 -20.15 4.28
C SER A 19 -6.88 -19.52 2.98
N MET A 20 -8.15 -19.73 2.65
CA MET A 20 -8.90 -18.68 2.00
C MET A 20 -8.72 -17.48 2.92
N ALA A 21 -7.79 -16.59 2.55
CA ALA A 21 -7.85 -15.21 2.95
C ALA A 21 -9.23 -14.74 2.46
N HIS A 22 -10.23 -14.96 3.30
CA HIS A 22 -11.50 -14.29 3.21
C HIS A 22 -11.07 -12.83 3.29
N ALA A 23 -11.01 -12.16 2.15
CA ALA A 23 -10.93 -10.72 2.10
C ALA A 23 -12.22 -10.25 2.76
N ALA A 24 -12.17 -10.17 4.09
CA ALA A 24 -13.16 -9.46 4.86
C ALA A 24 -13.31 -8.10 4.18
N PRO A 25 -14.54 -7.58 4.03
CA PRO A 25 -14.71 -6.22 3.54
C PRO A 25 -13.79 -5.37 4.40
N ALA A 26 -12.77 -4.75 3.77
CA ALA A 26 -11.76 -3.99 4.47
C ALA A 26 -12.49 -2.91 5.25
N ALA A 27 -12.71 -3.15 6.54
CA ALA A 27 -13.39 -2.22 7.42
C ALA A 27 -12.68 -0.89 7.27
N ALA A 28 -13.40 0.20 6.98
CA ALA A 28 -12.82 1.50 6.61
C ALA A 28 -11.53 1.79 7.40
N GLN A 29 -10.40 1.52 6.76
CA GLN A 29 -9.12 1.52 7.45
C GLN A 29 -8.76 2.98 7.67
N PRO A 30 -8.33 3.38 8.87
CA PRO A 30 -7.89 4.75 9.06
C PRO A 30 -6.73 4.99 8.08
N ILE A 31 -6.77 6.11 7.36
CA ILE A 31 -5.84 6.46 6.26
C ILE A 31 -4.38 6.23 6.67
N VAL A 32 -4.05 6.49 7.93
CA VAL A 32 -2.72 6.30 8.53
C VAL A 32 -2.24 4.85 8.59
N LYS A 33 -3.13 3.86 8.49
CA LYS A 33 -2.85 2.42 8.49
C LYS A 33 -2.89 1.79 7.10
N THR A 34 -3.20 2.55 6.06
CA THR A 34 -3.25 2.04 4.68
C THR A 34 -1.85 1.60 4.24
N THR A 35 -1.73 0.32 3.94
CA THR A 35 -0.53 -0.28 3.37
C THR A 35 -0.52 -0.13 1.86
N CYS A 36 0.61 -0.39 1.23
CA CYS A 36 0.72 -0.43 -0.22
C CYS A 36 -0.18 -1.48 -0.86
N GLN A 37 -0.42 -2.61 -0.18
CA GLN A 37 -1.39 -3.61 -0.62
C GLN A 37 -2.82 -3.05 -0.67
N ASP A 38 -3.23 -2.33 0.39
CA ASP A 38 -4.55 -1.69 0.46
C ASP A 38 -4.68 -0.57 -0.60
N TYR A 39 -3.64 0.24 -0.77
CA TYR A 39 -3.58 1.28 -1.79
C TYR A 39 -3.63 0.71 -3.23
N MET A 40 -2.95 -0.41 -3.49
CA MET A 40 -3.01 -1.10 -4.79
C MET A 40 -4.37 -1.74 -5.07
N ALA A 41 -5.13 -2.08 -4.02
CA ALA A 41 -6.49 -2.56 -4.14
C ALA A 41 -7.52 -1.44 -4.39
N LEU A 42 -7.13 -0.16 -4.26
CA LEU A 42 -8.00 0.97 -4.58
C LEU A 42 -8.14 1.16 -6.08
N ASP A 43 -9.36 1.50 -6.51
CA ASP A 43 -9.63 1.97 -7.86
C ASP A 43 -8.79 3.20 -8.22
N GLU A 44 -8.47 3.36 -9.49
CA GLU A 44 -7.64 4.46 -10.00
C GLU A 44 -8.21 5.86 -9.70
N THR A 45 -9.53 5.96 -9.51
CA THR A 45 -10.23 7.19 -9.12
C THR A 45 -10.17 7.47 -7.62
N MET A 46 -9.91 6.44 -6.80
CA MET A 46 -9.81 6.51 -5.34
C MET A 46 -8.38 6.74 -4.88
N LYS A 47 -7.39 6.27 -5.64
CA LYS A 47 -5.96 6.54 -5.41
C LYS A 47 -5.61 8.03 -5.22
N PRO A 48 -6.00 8.97 -6.13
CA PRO A 48 -5.70 10.39 -5.94
C PRO A 48 -6.43 10.98 -4.73
N LYS A 49 -7.64 10.51 -4.41
CA LYS A 49 -8.36 10.94 -3.20
C LYS A 49 -7.62 10.52 -1.94
N PHE A 50 -7.11 9.29 -1.89
CA PHE A 50 -6.31 8.80 -0.76
C PHE A 50 -5.11 9.71 -0.49
N ILE A 51 -4.35 10.05 -1.54
CA ILE A 51 -3.19 10.93 -1.43
C ILE A 51 -3.61 12.32 -0.94
N TYR A 52 -4.64 12.92 -1.56
CA TYR A 52 -5.17 14.22 -1.13
C TYR A 52 -5.57 14.24 0.36
N TYR A 53 -6.31 13.23 0.81
CA TYR A 53 -6.69 13.12 2.23
C TYR A 53 -5.49 12.88 3.15
N ALA A 54 -4.50 12.08 2.71
CA ALA A 54 -3.28 11.85 3.48
C ALA A 54 -2.48 13.15 3.66
N LEU A 55 -2.33 13.94 2.59
CA LEU A 55 -1.66 15.24 2.62
C LEU A 55 -2.38 16.26 3.52
N GLY A 56 -3.71 16.34 3.42
CA GLY A 56 -4.52 17.22 4.26
C GLY A 56 -4.50 16.82 5.74
N HIS A 57 -4.54 15.52 6.03
CA HIS A 57 -4.47 14.98 7.39
C HIS A 57 -3.13 15.28 8.06
N GLY A 58 -2.01 15.02 7.35
CA GLY A 58 -0.68 15.26 7.87
C GLY A 58 -0.35 16.73 8.13
N SER A 59 -1.02 17.63 7.41
CA SER A 59 -0.71 19.07 7.43
C SER A 59 -1.50 19.87 8.47
N LYS A 60 -2.38 19.23 9.25
CA LYS A 60 -3.21 19.88 10.29
C LYS A 60 -3.86 21.20 9.81
N GLY A 61 -4.32 21.24 8.56
CA GLY A 61 -4.98 22.42 7.97
C GLY A 61 -4.06 23.54 7.47
N LYS A 62 -2.75 23.28 7.28
CA LYS A 62 -1.77 24.31 6.84
C LYS A 62 -1.42 24.30 5.36
N ARG A 63 -1.92 23.35 4.57
CA ARG A 63 -1.63 23.27 3.12
C ARG A 63 -2.70 24.02 2.34
N ASP A 64 -2.25 24.73 1.31
CA ASP A 64 -3.11 25.33 0.30
C ASP A 64 -3.65 24.25 -0.65
N ALA A 65 -4.93 24.31 -0.99
CA ALA A 65 -5.59 23.30 -1.83
C ALA A 65 -4.93 23.14 -3.21
N ILE A 66 -4.34 24.21 -3.78
CA ILE A 66 -3.60 24.13 -5.05
C ILE A 66 -2.32 23.32 -4.88
N LEU A 67 -1.60 23.50 -3.75
CA LEU A 67 -0.38 22.75 -3.45
C LEU A 67 -0.64 21.26 -3.22
N ASP A 68 -1.78 20.91 -2.61
CA ASP A 68 -2.16 19.51 -2.41
C ASP A 68 -2.59 18.81 -3.70
N ILE A 69 -3.17 19.54 -4.68
CA ILE A 69 -3.46 19.00 -6.01
C ILE A 69 -2.17 18.70 -6.77
N GLU A 70 -1.26 19.67 -6.89
CA GLU A 70 0.04 19.45 -7.55
C GLU A 70 0.85 18.34 -6.87
N GLY A 71 0.84 18.34 -5.53
CA GLY A 71 1.49 17.31 -4.72
C GLY A 71 0.89 15.93 -4.97
N THR A 72 -0.44 15.83 -5.08
CA THR A 72 -1.13 14.58 -5.39
C THR A 72 -0.76 14.03 -6.76
N GLU A 73 -0.72 14.89 -7.79
CA GLU A 73 -0.36 14.48 -9.15
C GLU A 73 1.09 14.00 -9.25
N THR A 74 2.00 14.60 -8.48
CA THR A 74 3.42 14.22 -8.45
C THR A 74 3.68 12.97 -7.62
N ILE A 75 3.02 12.85 -6.45
CA ILE A 75 3.20 11.72 -5.52
C ILE A 75 2.54 10.45 -6.05
N LYS A 76 1.45 10.56 -6.81
CA LYS A 76 0.73 9.39 -7.35
C LYS A 76 1.65 8.42 -8.11
N PRO A 77 2.40 8.80 -9.15
CA PRO A 77 3.26 7.87 -9.88
C PRO A 77 4.38 7.29 -9.00
N GLU A 78 4.99 8.10 -8.13
CA GLU A 78 6.04 7.65 -7.20
C GLU A 78 5.51 6.58 -6.22
N LEU A 79 4.35 6.84 -5.62
CA LEU A 79 3.67 5.91 -4.71
C LEU A 79 3.25 4.63 -5.43
N ASP A 80 2.78 4.73 -6.68
CA ASP A 80 2.38 3.57 -7.48
C ASP A 80 3.58 2.65 -7.78
N GLU A 81 4.74 3.21 -8.15
CA GLU A 81 5.99 2.45 -8.30
C GLU A 81 6.49 1.85 -6.98
N PHE A 82 6.49 2.66 -5.90
CA PHE A 82 6.91 2.19 -4.59
C PHE A 82 6.05 1.02 -4.11
N CYS A 83 4.73 1.13 -4.23
CA CYS A 83 3.79 0.14 -3.75
C CYS A 83 3.73 -1.13 -4.61
N LYS A 84 4.10 -1.07 -5.89
CA LYS A 84 4.24 -2.28 -6.74
C LYS A 84 5.28 -3.26 -6.18
N VAL A 85 6.35 -2.76 -5.58
CA VAL A 85 7.45 -3.61 -5.06
C VAL A 85 7.45 -3.72 -3.53
N ASN A 86 6.68 -2.88 -2.81
CA ASN A 86 6.66 -2.82 -1.35
C ASN A 86 5.26 -3.01 -0.74
N LEU A 87 4.53 -4.06 -1.09
CA LEU A 87 3.13 -4.28 -0.68
C LEU A 87 2.87 -4.20 0.85
N THR A 88 3.83 -4.61 1.68
CA THR A 88 3.69 -4.62 3.15
C THR A 88 4.05 -3.30 3.83
N LYS A 89 4.59 -2.33 3.08
CA LYS A 89 4.96 -1.01 3.62
C LYS A 89 3.73 -0.10 3.72
N SER A 90 3.84 0.95 4.53
CA SER A 90 2.80 1.97 4.67
C SER A 90 2.80 2.88 3.45
N ALA A 91 1.65 2.98 2.76
CA ALA A 91 1.46 3.92 1.66
C ALA A 91 1.35 5.35 2.20
N TYR A 92 0.69 5.53 3.35
CA TYR A 92 0.54 6.83 4.01
C TYR A 92 1.88 7.45 4.38
N ASP A 93 2.78 6.66 4.98
CA ASP A 93 4.10 7.14 5.40
C ASP A 93 4.92 7.62 4.20
N HIS A 94 4.86 6.89 3.08
CA HIS A 94 5.51 7.29 1.84
C HIS A 94 4.94 8.61 1.31
N VAL A 95 3.61 8.76 1.22
CA VAL A 95 2.97 10.03 0.82
C VAL A 95 3.44 11.19 1.69
N MET A 96 3.46 10.99 3.01
CA MET A 96 3.91 12.01 3.96
C MET A 96 5.37 12.36 3.74
N GLN A 97 6.25 11.37 3.59
CA GLN A 97 7.67 11.57 3.32
C GLN A 97 7.90 12.35 2.01
N SER A 98 7.25 11.94 0.92
CA SER A 98 7.36 12.60 -0.39
C SER A 98 6.87 14.04 -0.31
N SER A 99 5.77 14.29 0.40
CA SER A 99 5.24 15.65 0.60
C SER A 99 6.19 16.56 1.37
N MET A 100 6.85 16.05 2.42
CA MET A 100 7.82 16.79 3.22
C MET A 100 9.10 17.09 2.42
N ALA A 101 9.49 16.18 1.52
CA ALA A 101 10.59 16.41 0.59
C ALA A 101 10.24 17.52 -0.42
N SER A 102 9.02 17.53 -0.96
CA SER A 102 8.54 18.59 -1.86
C SER A 102 8.43 19.95 -1.16
N GLU A 103 7.98 20.01 0.10
CA GLU A 103 7.92 21.27 0.86
C GLU A 103 9.31 21.85 1.14
N LYS A 104 10.28 21.02 1.53
CA LYS A 104 11.67 21.48 1.73
C LYS A 104 12.26 22.06 0.45
N GLY A 105 11.93 21.49 -0.71
CA GLY A 105 12.32 22.03 -2.03
C GLY A 105 11.68 23.38 -2.33
N LYS A 106 10.37 23.52 -2.12
CA LYS A 106 9.64 24.78 -2.39
C LYS A 106 10.01 25.91 -1.41
N VAL A 107 10.32 25.61 -0.14
CA VAL A 107 10.83 26.61 0.83
C VAL A 107 12.22 27.12 0.44
N LYS A 108 13.08 26.26 -0.14
CA LYS A 108 14.41 26.66 -0.62
C LYS A 108 14.37 27.47 -1.92
N ALA A 109 13.37 27.26 -2.77
CA ALA A 109 13.21 27.99 -4.03
C ALA A 109 12.59 29.39 -3.90
N LYS A 110 11.98 29.71 -2.74
CA LYS A 110 11.41 31.03 -2.42
C LYS A 110 12.35 31.96 -1.62
N LYS A 111 13.61 31.59 -1.40
CA LYS A 111 14.63 32.39 -0.71
C LYS A 111 15.75 32.78 -1.65
#